data_AF-A0A9D3N034-F1
#
_entry.id   AF-A0A9D3N034-F1
#
_cell.length_a   1.000
_cell.length_b   1.000
_cell.length_c   1.000
_cell.angle_alpha   90.00
_cell.angle_beta   90.00
_cell.angle_gamma   90.00
#
_symmetry.space_group_name_H-M   'P 1'
#
loop_
_entity.id
_entity.type
_entity.pdbx_description
1 polymer ?
#
loop_
_entity_poly.entity_id
_entity_poly.type
_entity_poly.pdbx_seq_one_letter_code
_entity_poly.pdbx_strand_id
1 'polypeptide(L)'
;MKSLQRYMCSRFFIDFPDIGEQQRKLESYLQNHFVGLEDRKYDYLMTLHEVVNESTVCLMGHERRQTLSLITMLAVRVLAEQNVIPNVANVTCYYQPAPYVADGNFSNYYIAQVQPVFTCRQHAFSTWLPCN
;
A
#
# COMPACT_ATOMS: atom_id res chain seq x y z
N MET A 1 -0.06 -26.91 -16.67
CA MET A 1 -0.28 -26.00 -15.53
C MET A 1 -0.73 -24.60 -15.96
N LYS A 2 0.08 -23.83 -16.72
CA LYS A 2 -0.25 -22.45 -17.11
C LYS A 2 -1.59 -22.27 -17.85
N SER A 3 -2.01 -23.25 -18.65
CA SER A 3 -3.33 -23.21 -19.34
C SER A 3 -4.51 -23.25 -18.36
N LEU A 4 -4.44 -24.12 -17.34
CA LEU A 4 -5.48 -24.22 -16.32
C LEU A 4 -5.55 -22.93 -15.47
N GLN A 5 -4.40 -22.41 -15.04
CA GLN A 5 -4.35 -21.17 -14.26
C GLN A 5 -4.96 -19.99 -15.04
N ARG A 6 -4.65 -19.84 -16.33
CA ARG A 6 -5.26 -18.82 -17.18
C ARG A 6 -6.78 -18.96 -17.26
N TYR A 7 -7.28 -20.19 -17.43
CA TYR A 7 -8.72 -20.45 -17.43
C TYR A 7 -9.38 -20.10 -16.10
N MET A 8 -8.76 -20.51 -14.99
CA MET A 8 -9.27 -20.23 -13.64
C MET A 8 -9.27 -18.74 -13.32
N CYS A 9 -8.18 -18.02 -13.64
CA CYS A 9 -8.14 -16.58 -13.52
C CYS A 9 -9.23 -15.93 -14.37
N SER A 10 -9.34 -16.29 -15.65
CA SER A 10 -10.37 -15.72 -16.54
C SER A 10 -11.78 -15.93 -16.00
N ARG A 11 -12.12 -17.14 -15.52
CA ARG A 11 -13.43 -17.41 -14.92
C ARG A 11 -13.67 -16.60 -13.65
N PHE A 12 -12.68 -16.53 -12.76
CA PHE A 12 -12.78 -15.72 -11.55
C PHE A 12 -13.11 -14.25 -11.85
N PHE A 13 -12.45 -13.64 -12.83
CA PHE A 13 -12.72 -12.24 -13.19
C PHE A 13 -14.05 -12.02 -13.93
N ILE A 14 -14.53 -13.03 -14.67
CA ILE A 14 -15.85 -12.98 -15.30
C ILE A 14 -16.97 -13.13 -14.26
N ASP A 15 -16.79 -14.05 -13.32
CA ASP A 15 -17.79 -14.36 -12.30
C ASP A 15 -17.82 -13.29 -11.19
N PHE A 16 -16.70 -12.61 -10.92
CA PHE A 16 -16.54 -11.57 -9.90
C PHE A 16 -15.86 -10.31 -10.47
N PRO A 17 -16.56 -9.51 -11.30
CA PRO A 17 -15.99 -8.32 -11.92
C PRO A 17 -15.76 -7.18 -10.92
N ASP A 18 -16.58 -7.10 -9.87
CA ASP A 18 -16.48 -6.05 -8.85
C ASP A 18 -15.43 -6.36 -7.77
N ILE A 19 -14.66 -5.35 -7.37
CA ILE A 19 -13.60 -5.51 -6.37
C ILE A 19 -14.16 -5.84 -4.97
N GLY A 20 -15.35 -5.32 -4.63
CA GLY A 20 -16.04 -5.63 -3.38
C GLY A 20 -16.56 -7.06 -3.34
N GLU A 21 -17.00 -7.61 -4.48
CA GLU A 21 -17.32 -9.04 -4.61
C GLU A 21 -16.09 -9.93 -4.45
N GLN A 22 -14.98 -9.57 -5.10
CA GLN A 22 -13.71 -10.28 -4.93
C GLN A 22 -13.28 -10.29 -3.47
N GLN A 23 -13.32 -9.14 -2.79
CA GLN A 23 -12.98 -9.02 -1.38
C GLN A 23 -13.85 -9.94 -0.51
N ARG A 24 -15.18 -9.85 -0.63
CA ARG A 24 -16.10 -10.71 0.14
C ARG A 24 -15.84 -12.19 -0.11
N LYS A 25 -15.54 -12.57 -1.36
CA LYS A 25 -15.26 -13.97 -1.72
C LYS A 25 -13.96 -14.46 -1.09
N LEU A 26 -12.90 -13.66 -1.14
CA LEU A 26 -11.61 -13.99 -0.53
C LEU A 26 -11.73 -14.06 1.00
N GLU A 27 -12.35 -13.08 1.64
CA GLU A 27 -12.55 -13.05 3.09
C GLU A 27 -13.35 -14.27 3.57
N SER A 28 -14.46 -14.57 2.89
CA SER A 28 -15.27 -15.76 3.20
C SER A 28 -14.47 -17.05 3.02
N TYR A 29 -13.65 -17.15 1.96
CA TYR A 29 -12.81 -18.33 1.73
C TYR A 29 -11.78 -18.50 2.86
N LEU A 30 -11.10 -17.42 3.27
CA LEU A 30 -10.14 -17.46 4.36
C LEU A 30 -10.80 -17.86 5.69
N GLN A 31 -11.97 -17.30 6.00
CA GLN A 31 -12.71 -17.62 7.24
C GLN A 31 -13.18 -19.07 7.27
N ASN A 32 -13.65 -19.61 6.15
CA ASN A 32 -14.22 -20.96 6.11
C ASN A 32 -13.16 -22.06 6.03
N HIS A 33 -12.04 -21.82 5.33
CA HIS A 33 -11.06 -22.88 5.03
C HIS A 33 -9.83 -22.88 5.94
N PHE A 34 -9.58 -21.82 6.69
CA PHE A 34 -8.37 -21.69 7.52
C PHE A 34 -8.66 -21.62 9.02
N VAL A 35 -9.81 -22.13 9.48
CA VAL A 35 -10.10 -22.25 10.92
C VAL A 35 -9.05 -23.16 11.58
N GLY A 36 -8.28 -22.60 12.52
CA GLY A 36 -7.19 -23.31 13.20
C GLY A 36 -5.89 -23.44 12.38
N LEU A 37 -5.80 -22.81 11.20
CA LEU A 37 -4.63 -22.77 10.33
C LEU A 37 -4.28 -21.32 9.94
N GLU A 38 -4.39 -20.40 10.91
CA GLU A 38 -4.18 -18.97 10.73
C GLU A 38 -2.83 -18.65 10.08
N ASP A 39 -1.77 -19.34 10.51
CA ASP A 39 -0.39 -19.17 10.02
C ASP A 39 -0.28 -19.42 8.50
N ARG A 40 -1.16 -20.24 7.92
CA ARG A 40 -1.14 -20.58 6.48
C ARG A 40 -1.91 -19.60 5.60
N LYS A 41 -2.67 -18.67 6.19
CA LYS A 41 -3.46 -17.69 5.41
C LYS A 41 -2.55 -16.79 4.58
N TYR A 42 -1.41 -16.37 5.14
CA TYR A 42 -0.44 -15.53 4.45
C TYR A 42 0.16 -16.26 3.23
N ASP A 43 0.67 -17.47 3.42
CA ASP A 43 1.26 -18.28 2.34
C ASP A 43 0.28 -18.55 1.20
N TYR A 44 -0.98 -18.81 1.54
CA TYR A 44 -2.05 -18.96 0.56
C TYR A 44 -2.26 -17.66 -0.24
N LEU A 45 -2.36 -16.51 0.43
CA LEU A 45 -2.54 -15.22 -0.23
C LEU A 45 -1.36 -14.87 -1.13
N MET A 46 -0.13 -15.18 -0.71
CA MET A 46 1.07 -14.98 -1.54
C MET A 46 1.08 -15.90 -2.77
N THR A 47 0.68 -17.15 -2.62
CA THR A 47 0.52 -18.09 -3.75
C THR A 47 -0.56 -17.59 -4.72
N LEU A 48 -1.69 -17.13 -4.20
CA LEU A 48 -2.77 -16.56 -5.01
C LEU A 48 -2.31 -15.30 -5.75
N HIS A 49 -1.56 -14.42 -5.08
CA HIS A 49 -0.98 -13.22 -5.68
C HIS A 49 -0.08 -13.56 -6.88
N GLU A 50 0.81 -14.54 -6.74
CA GLU A 50 1.68 -15.00 -7.82
C GLU A 50 0.89 -15.53 -9.02
N VAL A 51 -0.09 -16.42 -8.77
CA VAL A 51 -0.93 -16.99 -9.83
C VAL A 51 -1.70 -15.89 -10.58
N VAL A 52 -2.31 -14.94 -9.86
CA VAL A 52 -3.02 -13.82 -10.47
C VAL A 52 -2.06 -12.94 -11.26
N ASN A 53 -0.86 -12.66 -10.75
CA ASN A 53 0.11 -11.83 -11.44
C ASN A 53 0.60 -12.45 -12.77
N GLU A 54 0.90 -13.75 -12.76
CA GLU A 54 1.47 -14.46 -13.92
C GLU A 54 0.44 -14.94 -14.94
N SER A 55 -0.74 -15.36 -14.48
CA SER A 55 -1.71 -16.10 -15.30
C SER A 55 -2.93 -15.29 -15.71
N THR A 56 -3.04 -14.04 -15.30
CA THR A 56 -4.04 -13.13 -15.86
C THR A 56 -3.66 -12.68 -17.26
N VAL A 57 -4.58 -12.85 -18.20
CA VAL A 57 -4.40 -12.51 -19.61
C VAL A 57 -5.62 -11.68 -20.03
N CYS A 58 -5.39 -10.66 -20.88
CA CYS A 58 -6.40 -9.76 -21.45
C CYS A 58 -7.14 -8.78 -20.52
N LEU A 59 -6.96 -8.80 -19.20
CA LEU A 59 -7.51 -7.75 -18.32
C LEU A 59 -6.87 -6.40 -18.63
N MET A 60 -7.63 -5.32 -18.47
CA MET A 60 -7.01 -4.01 -18.39
C MET A 60 -6.09 -4.03 -17.16
N GLY A 61 -4.83 -3.61 -17.31
CA GLY A 61 -3.84 -3.72 -16.23
C GLY A 61 -4.29 -3.06 -14.91
N HIS A 62 -5.30 -2.19 -14.95
CA HIS A 62 -5.96 -1.63 -13.77
C HIS A 62 -6.68 -2.68 -12.92
N GLU A 63 -7.55 -3.52 -13.50
CA GLU A 63 -8.31 -4.55 -12.77
C GLU A 63 -7.37 -5.53 -12.08
N ARG A 64 -6.35 -5.98 -12.82
CA ARG A 64 -5.29 -6.82 -12.26
C ARG A 64 -4.59 -6.15 -11.08
N ARG A 65 -4.20 -4.88 -11.20
CA ARG A 65 -3.54 -4.14 -10.11
C ARG A 65 -4.46 -3.97 -8.90
N GLN A 66 -5.75 -3.73 -9.11
CA GLN A 66 -6.72 -3.63 -8.02
C GLN A 66 -6.81 -4.94 -7.23
N THR A 67 -6.92 -6.08 -7.91
CA THR A 67 -6.98 -7.39 -7.24
C THR A 67 -5.67 -7.76 -6.55
N LEU A 68 -4.51 -7.50 -7.17
CA LEU A 68 -3.21 -7.73 -6.52
C LEU A 68 -3.04 -6.84 -5.27
N SER A 69 -3.47 -5.57 -5.34
CA SER A 69 -3.49 -4.66 -4.19
C SER A 69 -4.41 -5.17 -3.08
N LEU A 70 -5.61 -5.65 -3.42
CA LEU A 70 -6.53 -6.26 -2.47
C LEU A 70 -5.92 -7.48 -1.78
N ILE A 71 -5.33 -8.40 -2.54
CA ILE A 71 -4.67 -9.60 -1.97
C ILE A 71 -3.54 -9.18 -1.02
N THR A 72 -2.76 -8.16 -1.41
CA THR A 72 -1.67 -7.62 -0.59
C THR A 72 -2.19 -7.01 0.71
N MET A 73 -3.27 -6.23 0.65
CA MET A 73 -3.91 -5.64 1.83
C MET A 73 -4.40 -6.73 2.81
N LEU A 74 -5.04 -7.79 2.29
CA LEU A 74 -5.46 -8.92 3.12
C LEU A 74 -4.27 -9.65 3.74
N ALA A 75 -3.18 -9.82 3.00
CA ALA A 75 -1.96 -10.47 3.52
C ALA A 75 -1.33 -9.65 4.65
N VAL A 76 -1.23 -8.33 4.51
CA VAL A 76 -0.75 -7.42 5.56
C VAL A 76 -1.65 -7.47 6.79
N ARG A 77 -2.98 -7.51 6.59
CA ARG A 77 -3.93 -7.64 7.69
C ARG A 77 -3.73 -8.94 8.47
N VAL A 78 -3.54 -10.07 7.78
CA VAL A 78 -3.24 -11.37 8.41
C VAL A 78 -1.95 -11.29 9.23
N LEU A 79 -0.90 -10.64 8.72
CA LEU A 79 0.35 -10.44 9.48
C LEU A 79 0.16 -9.57 10.73
N ALA A 80 -0.70 -8.55 10.65
CA ALA A 80 -1.05 -7.70 11.79
C ALA A 80 -1.81 -8.48 12.86
N GLU A 81 -2.78 -9.31 12.46
CA GLU A 81 -3.56 -10.17 13.35
C GLU A 81 -2.69 -11.22 14.06
N GLN A 82 -1.64 -11.72 13.39
CA GLN A 82 -0.66 -12.64 13.96
C GLN A 82 0.38 -11.96 14.88
N ASN A 83 0.28 -10.64 15.12
CA ASN A 83 1.27 -9.84 15.87
C ASN A 83 2.72 -9.94 15.33
N VAL A 84 2.90 -10.32 14.06
CA VAL A 84 4.22 -10.31 13.41
C VAL A 84 4.69 -8.88 13.15
N ILE A 85 3.75 -7.95 12.99
CA ILE A 85 4.02 -6.52 12.97
C ILE A 85 4.09 -6.03 14.42
N PRO A 86 5.23 -5.50 14.90
CA PRO A 86 5.35 -5.06 16.28
C PRO A 86 4.31 -3.97 16.57
N ASN A 87 3.49 -4.19 17.60
CA ASN A 87 2.57 -3.19 18.11
C ASN A 87 3.35 -1.95 18.55
N VAL A 88 3.19 -0.84 17.81
CA VAL A 88 3.93 0.42 18.02
C VAL A 88 3.46 1.14 19.30
N ALA A 89 2.36 0.72 19.93
CA ALA A 89 1.89 1.29 21.19
C ALA A 89 2.95 1.23 22.32
N ASN A 90 3.91 0.31 22.21
CA ASN A 90 4.95 0.06 23.22
C ASN A 90 6.32 0.61 22.78
N VAL A 91 6.41 1.20 21.58
CA VAL A 91 7.66 1.70 21.02
C VAL A 91 7.86 3.13 21.48
N THR A 92 8.79 3.32 22.42
CA THR A 92 9.27 4.66 22.78
C THR A 92 10.14 5.19 21.65
N CYS A 93 9.57 6.01 20.78
CA CYS A 93 10.32 6.72 19.75
C CYS A 93 11.10 7.88 20.38
N TYR A 94 12.42 7.73 20.49
CA TYR A 94 13.30 8.85 20.82
C TYR A 94 13.50 9.71 19.57
N TYR A 95 12.59 10.65 19.34
CA TYR A 95 12.83 11.72 18.38
C TYR A 95 13.78 12.74 19.02
N GLN A 96 14.98 12.85 18.45
CA GLN A 96 15.91 13.91 18.84
C GLN A 96 15.62 15.13 17.98
N PRO A 97 15.18 16.26 18.56
CA PRO A 97 14.92 17.48 17.80
C PRO A 97 16.17 17.93 17.06
N ALA A 98 15.98 18.55 15.89
CA ALA A 98 17.10 19.11 15.14
C ALA A 98 17.88 20.12 16.01
N PRO A 99 19.22 20.26 15.83
CA PRO A 99 20.05 21.04 16.74
C PRO A 99 19.63 22.51 16.91
N TYR A 100 19.09 23.13 15.86
CA TYR A 100 18.62 24.52 15.88
C TYR A 100 17.39 24.74 16.76
N VAL A 101 16.68 23.66 17.12
CA VAL A 101 15.48 23.71 17.97
C VAL A 101 15.85 23.99 19.43
N ALA A 102 17.09 23.67 19.82
CA ALA A 102 17.64 23.95 21.14
C ALA A 102 18.24 25.36 21.25
N ASP A 103 18.34 26.11 20.14
CA ASP A 103 18.85 27.48 20.16
C ASP A 103 17.79 28.43 20.76
N GLY A 104 18.21 29.31 21.68
CA GLY A 104 17.36 30.36 22.25
C GLY A 104 16.82 31.34 21.21
N ASN A 105 17.38 31.32 19.99
CA ASN A 105 16.93 32.11 18.85
C ASN A 105 15.99 31.35 17.88
N PHE A 106 15.39 30.24 18.33
CA PHE A 106 14.49 29.38 17.53
C PHE A 106 13.44 30.16 16.72
N SER A 107 12.97 31.30 17.24
CA SER A 107 11.98 32.14 16.56
C SER A 107 12.37 32.66 15.19
N ASN A 108 13.67 32.82 14.92
CA ASN A 108 14.12 33.34 13.64
C ASN A 108 14.10 32.32 12.49
N TYR A 109 13.96 31.03 12.81
CA TYR A 109 13.98 29.96 11.81
C TYR A 109 12.59 29.56 11.29
N TYR A 110 11.49 29.92 11.99
CA TYR A 110 10.12 29.63 11.54
C TYR A 110 9.44 30.80 10.82
N ILE A 111 10.02 32.01 10.88
CA ILE A 111 9.48 33.16 10.14
C ILE A 111 9.84 32.97 8.67
N ALA A 112 8.91 32.41 7.89
CA ALA A 112 8.92 32.64 6.45
C ALA A 112 8.84 34.17 6.27
N GLN A 113 9.94 34.79 5.85
CA GLN A 113 9.98 36.23 5.62
C GLN A 113 8.97 36.54 4.52
N VAL A 114 7.77 36.98 4.92
CA VAL A 114 6.77 37.49 4.00
C VAL A 114 7.35 38.78 3.43
N GLN A 115 7.97 38.69 2.25
CA GLN A 115 8.41 39.88 1.52
C GLN A 115 7.20 40.79 1.26
N PRO A 116 7.25 42.07 1.67
CA PRO A 116 6.22 43.02 1.29
C PRO A 116 6.37 43.38 -0.19
N VAL A 117 5.30 43.12 -0.94
CA VAL A 117 4.91 43.63 -2.26
C VAL A 117 5.90 44.60 -2.93
N PHE A 118 6.61 44.11 -3.96
CA PHE A 118 7.01 44.93 -5.10
C PHE A 118 6.33 44.39 -6.37
N THR A 119 5.55 45.27 -7.00
CA THR A 119 4.93 45.11 -8.30
C THR A 119 5.98 44.90 -9.40
N CYS A 120 5.97 43.75 -10.10
CA CYS A 120 5.93 43.64 -11.58
C CYS A 120 6.04 42.17 -12.04
N ARG A 121 4.96 41.69 -12.68
CA ARG A 121 4.87 40.68 -13.76
C ARG A 121 5.68 39.37 -13.67
N GLN A 122 4.91 38.30 -13.44
CA GLN A 122 5.17 36.87 -13.64
C GLN A 122 6.19 36.51 -14.73
N HIS A 123 7.29 35.86 -14.34
CA HIS A 123 7.87 34.74 -15.08
C HIS A 123 8.28 33.66 -14.07
N ALA A 124 7.70 32.47 -14.25
CA ALA A 124 7.87 31.31 -13.39
C ALA A 124 9.33 30.85 -13.34
N PHE A 125 9.96 30.93 -12.17
CA PHE A 125 11.17 30.17 -11.90
C PHE A 125 10.77 28.81 -11.33
N SER A 126 11.11 27.77 -12.10
CA SER A 126 10.84 26.37 -11.76
C SER A 126 11.63 25.94 -10.53
N THR A 127 10.92 25.49 -9.50
CA THR A 127 11.50 24.82 -8.32
C THR A 127 11.75 23.35 -8.63
N TRP A 128 12.81 23.03 -9.39
CA TRP A 128 13.39 21.69 -9.41
C TRP A 128 14.91 21.80 -9.59
N LEU A 129 15.66 21.40 -8.56
CA LEU A 129 17.09 21.10 -8.67
C LEU A 129 17.24 19.69 -9.27
N PRO A 130 18.08 19.48 -10.30
CA PRO A 130 18.46 18.13 -10.69
C PRO A 130 19.47 17.56 -9.70
N CYS A 131 19.26 16.31 -9.29
CA CYS A 131 20.22 15.55 -8.50
C CYS A 131 21.40 15.12 -9.39
N ASN A 132 22.63 15.33 -8.91
CA ASN A 132 23.84 14.66 -9.41
C ASN A 132 24.00 13.30 -8.75
#